data_AF-A0A2G8JT59-F1
#
_entry.id   AF-A0A2G8JT59-F1
#
_cell.length_a   1.000
_cell.length_b   1.000
_cell.length_c   1.000
_cell.angle_alpha   90.00
_cell.angle_beta   90.00
_cell.angle_gamma   90.00
#
_symmetry.space_group_name_H-M   'P 1'
#
loop_
_entity.id
_entity.type
_entity.pdbx_description
1 polymer ?
#
loop_
_entity_poly.entity_id
_entity_poly.type
_entity_poly.pdbx_seq_one_letter_code
_entity_poly.pdbx_strand_id
1 'polypeptide(L)'
;MLQVIQRRDSGAVNFDRSWSQYKDGFGFLSTEFWLGNEKLSYLTNQGHYELRVDIKLSNGASFYTTYRGFRITDEWGQYQVTHIGELESNANRCQEKKSYYTLLIRPSLAWVT
;
A
#
# COMPACT_ATOMS: atom_id res chain seq x y z
N MET A 1 7.25 8.86 -10.03
CA MET A 1 7.02 9.39 -8.67
C MET A 1 6.43 8.28 -7.82
N LEU A 2 6.86 8.12 -6.56
CA LEU A 2 6.28 7.15 -5.63
C LEU A 2 5.14 7.82 -4.86
N GLN A 3 3.99 7.15 -4.75
CA GLN A 3 2.87 7.63 -3.95
C GLN A 3 2.69 6.72 -2.74
N VAL A 4 2.76 7.30 -1.54
CA VAL A 4 2.43 6.59 -0.30
C VAL A 4 0.91 6.52 -0.17
N ILE A 5 0.36 5.31 -0.02
CA ILE A 5 -1.09 5.10 0.11
C ILE A 5 -1.49 4.76 1.55
N GLN A 6 -0.55 4.27 2.35
CA GLN A 6 -0.76 3.93 3.74
C GLN A 6 0.58 3.99 4.51
N ARG A 7 0.55 4.46 5.75
CA ARG A 7 1.70 4.35 6.68
C ARG A 7 1.24 3.95 8.08
N ARG A 8 1.90 2.96 8.68
CA ARG A 8 1.91 2.68 10.12
C ARG A 8 3.27 3.00 10.71
N ASP A 9 3.24 3.61 11.88
CA ASP A 9 4.39 3.93 12.71
C ASP A 9 3.96 3.72 14.18
N SER A 10 3.84 4.76 14.99
CA SER A 10 3.62 4.65 16.44
C SER A 10 2.29 4.03 16.91
N GLY A 11 1.31 3.77 16.03
CA GLY A 11 -0.04 3.34 16.42
C GLY A 11 -0.93 4.44 17.01
N ALA A 12 -0.61 5.71 16.73
CA ALA A 12 -1.35 6.88 17.20
C ALA A 12 -2.69 7.08 16.46
N VAL A 13 -2.81 6.58 15.23
CA VAL A 13 -4.05 6.63 14.46
C VAL A 13 -4.78 5.30 14.56
N ASN A 14 -6.05 5.35 14.95
CA ASN A 14 -6.93 4.18 14.93
C ASN A 14 -7.29 3.80 13.48
N PHE A 15 -7.12 2.52 13.13
CA PHE A 15 -7.48 1.93 11.83
C PHE A 15 -8.75 1.06 11.90
N ASP A 16 -9.36 0.88 13.07
CA ASP A 16 -10.72 0.37 13.20
C ASP A 16 -11.70 1.50 12.87
N ARG A 17 -12.09 1.56 11.60
CA ARG A 17 -12.79 2.68 10.97
C ARG A 17 -13.92 2.18 10.08
N SER A 18 -14.93 3.03 9.88
CA SER A 18 -16.07 2.68 9.04
C SER A 18 -15.70 2.60 7.56
N TRP A 19 -16.56 1.98 6.77
CA TRP A 19 -16.43 1.92 5.30
C TRP A 19 -16.24 3.30 4.67
N SER A 20 -17.06 4.28 5.07
CA SER A 20 -16.96 5.66 4.57
C SER A 20 -15.60 6.28 4.86
N GLN A 21 -15.04 6.03 6.04
CA GLN A 21 -13.72 6.54 6.41
C GLN A 21 -12.61 5.87 5.58
N TYR A 22 -12.73 4.58 5.28
CA TYR A 22 -11.80 3.89 4.37
C TYR A 22 -11.92 4.38 2.93
N LYS A 23 -13.14 4.72 2.47
CA LYS A 23 -13.37 5.37 1.17
C LYS A 23 -12.65 6.72 1.09
N ASP A 24 -12.89 7.60 2.05
CA ASP A 24 -12.40 8.98 2.01
C ASP A 24 -10.91 9.09 2.36
N GLY A 25 -10.43 8.22 3.24
CA GLY A 25 -9.12 8.29 3.87
C GLY A 25 -9.16 8.93 5.25
N PHE A 26 -8.14 8.68 6.06
CA PHE A 26 -8.03 9.19 7.42
C PHE A 26 -6.58 9.24 7.90
N GLY A 27 -6.35 9.93 9.02
CA GLY A 27 -5.02 10.11 9.61
C GLY A 27 -4.32 11.36 9.10
N PHE A 28 -2.99 11.39 9.26
CA PHE A 28 -2.16 12.54 8.95
C PHE A 28 -1.02 12.14 8.03
N LEU A 29 -0.88 12.82 6.89
CA LEU A 29 0.12 12.47 5.87
C LEU A 29 1.57 12.56 6.39
N SER A 30 1.81 13.37 7.42
CA SER A 30 3.11 13.48 8.09
C SER A 30 3.43 12.27 8.99
N THR A 31 2.41 11.52 9.44
CA THR A 31 2.57 10.38 10.35
C THR A 31 1.84 9.16 9.79
N GLU A 32 0.80 8.66 10.46
CA GLU A 32 0.03 7.48 10.07
C GLU A 32 -1.24 7.88 9.33
N PHE A 33 -1.53 7.21 8.23
CA PHE A 33 -2.72 7.50 7.44
C PHE A 33 -3.12 6.34 6.53
N TRP A 34 -4.35 6.44 6.04
CA TRP A 34 -4.89 5.74 4.88
C TRP A 34 -5.32 6.79 3.85
N LEU A 35 -4.82 6.70 2.61
CA LEU A 35 -5.07 7.71 1.57
C LEU A 35 -6.55 7.82 1.17
N GLY A 36 -7.27 6.69 1.25
CA GLY A 36 -8.65 6.55 0.82
C GLY A 36 -8.79 5.62 -0.39
N ASN A 37 -9.77 4.71 -0.35
CA ASN A 37 -10.00 3.74 -1.41
C ASN A 37 -10.43 4.40 -2.72
N GLU A 38 -11.16 5.51 -2.66
CA GLU A 38 -11.58 6.24 -3.86
C GLU A 38 -10.37 6.76 -4.64
N LYS A 39 -9.42 7.38 -3.93
CA LYS A 39 -8.16 7.86 -4.52
C LYS A 39 -7.30 6.71 -5.04
N LEU A 40 -7.24 5.60 -4.28
CA LEU A 40 -6.49 4.40 -4.69
C LEU A 40 -7.07 3.77 -5.95
N SER A 41 -8.40 3.68 -6.05
CA SER A 41 -9.10 3.16 -7.21
C SER A 41 -8.84 4.05 -8.42
N TYR A 42 -9.04 5.36 -8.27
CA TYR A 42 -8.73 6.32 -9.33
C TYR A 42 -7.28 6.18 -9.84
N LEU A 43 -6.29 6.12 -8.94
CA LEU A 43 -4.88 5.97 -9.30
C LEU A 43 -4.61 4.64 -10.04
N THR A 44 -4.98 3.50 -9.44
CA THR A 44 -4.65 2.18 -9.99
C THR A 44 -5.33 1.88 -11.32
N ASN A 45 -6.41 2.59 -11.65
CA ASN A 45 -7.16 2.41 -12.89
C ASN A 45 -6.62 3.24 -14.08
N GLN A 46 -5.68 4.18 -13.86
CA GLN A 46 -5.11 5.03 -14.91
C GLN A 46 -4.04 4.36 -15.79
N GLY A 47 -3.50 3.22 -15.36
CA GLY A 47 -2.42 2.55 -16.07
C GLY A 47 -1.91 1.33 -15.33
N HIS A 48 -0.66 0.96 -15.60
CA HIS A 48 0.00 -0.12 -14.88
C HIS A 48 0.68 0.42 -13.64
N TYR A 49 0.28 -0.10 -12.48
CA TYR A 49 0.86 0.25 -11.19
C TYR A 49 1.29 -1.00 -10.45
N GLU A 50 2.30 -0.83 -9.62
CA GLU A 50 2.87 -1.85 -8.75
C GLU A 50 2.63 -1.44 -7.30
N LEU A 51 2.30 -2.43 -6.46
CA LEU A 51 2.13 -2.24 -5.02
C LEU A 51 3.39 -2.72 -4.31
N ARG A 52 4.02 -1.83 -3.55
CA ARG A 52 5.15 -2.17 -2.68
C ARG A 52 4.75 -2.02 -1.23
N VAL A 53 5.12 -2.99 -0.42
CA VAL A 53 4.97 -2.98 1.04
C VAL A 53 6.35 -2.97 1.66
N ASP A 54 6.72 -1.86 2.27
CA ASP A 54 7.95 -1.72 3.05
C ASP A 54 7.64 -2.02 4.52
N ILE A 55 8.43 -2.90 5.15
CA ILE A 55 8.26 -3.33 6.54
C ILE A 55 9.56 -3.07 7.30
N LYS A 56 9.43 -2.47 8.48
CA LYS A 56 10.51 -2.28 9.43
C LYS A 56 10.22 -3.04 10.72
N LEU A 57 11.18 -3.83 11.16
CA LEU A 57 11.11 -4.61 12.39
C LEU A 57 11.65 -3.82 13.57
N SER A 58 11.29 -4.25 14.78
CA SER A 58 11.76 -3.68 16.05
C SER A 58 13.28 -3.74 16.19
N ASN A 59 13.91 -4.78 15.64
CA ASN A 59 15.36 -4.96 15.65
C ASN A 59 16.10 -4.10 14.60
N GLY A 60 15.39 -3.20 13.90
CA GLY A 60 15.96 -2.31 12.89
C GLY A 60 16.09 -2.91 11.49
N ALA A 61 15.90 -4.22 11.32
CA ALA A 61 15.89 -4.84 9.99
C ALA A 61 14.71 -4.32 9.16
N SER A 62 14.93 -4.17 7.86
CA SER A 62 13.91 -3.68 6.93
C SER A 62 13.88 -4.56 5.69
N PHE A 63 12.68 -4.87 5.22
CA PHE A 63 12.45 -5.63 4.00
C PHE A 63 11.25 -5.07 3.26
N TYR A 64 11.13 -5.47 2.00
CA TYR A 64 10.05 -5.08 1.14
C TYR A 64 9.55 -6.26 0.34
N THR A 65 8.30 -6.14 -0.05
CA THR A 65 7.70 -6.99 -1.09
C THR A 65 6.98 -6.12 -2.10
N THR A 66 7.11 -6.44 -3.37
CA THR A 66 6.52 -5.72 -4.49
C THR A 66 5.67 -6.67 -5.30
N TYR A 67 4.45 -6.26 -5.63
CA TYR A 67 3.59 -6.89 -6.62
C TYR A 67 3.67 -6.07 -7.90
N ARG A 68 4.17 -6.67 -8.99
CA ARG A 68 4.40 -5.99 -10.29
C ARG A 68 3.11 -5.60 -11.05
N GLY A 69 1.96 -5.76 -10.41
CA GLY A 69 0.67 -5.34 -10.91
C GLY A 69 -0.28 -5.18 -9.74
N PHE A 70 -1.02 -4.09 -9.69
CA PHE A 70 -2.02 -3.86 -8.67
C PHE A 70 -3.16 -3.02 -9.21
N ARG A 71 -4.39 -3.55 -9.13
CA ARG A 71 -5.61 -2.86 -9.52
C ARG A 71 -6.74 -3.19 -8.58
N ILE A 72 -7.54 -2.18 -8.25
CA ILE A 72 -8.79 -2.36 -7.50
C ILE A 72 -9.98 -1.81 -8.29
N THR A 73 -11.18 -2.30 -8.02
CA THR A 73 -12.42 -1.71 -8.54
C THR A 73 -12.75 -0.38 -7.86
N ASP A 74 -13.78 0.30 -8.36
CA ASP A 74 -14.40 1.47 -7.74
C ASP A 74 -15.33 1.07 -6.58
N GLU A 75 -16.10 2.03 -6.06
CA GLU A 75 -17.06 1.80 -4.98
C GLU A 75 -18.14 0.78 -5.35
N TRP A 76 -18.63 0.76 -6.60
CA TRP A 76 -19.63 -0.20 -7.04
C TRP A 76 -19.10 -1.62 -7.03
N GLY A 77 -17.84 -1.81 -7.45
CA GLY A 77 -17.12 -3.06 -7.29
C GLY A 77 -16.56 -3.28 -5.88
N GLN A 78 -16.94 -2.46 -4.89
CA GLN A 78 -16.53 -2.57 -3.49
C GLN A 78 -15.02 -2.54 -3.25
N TYR A 79 -14.26 -1.81 -4.08
CA TYR A 79 -12.80 -1.71 -4.00
C TYR A 79 -12.06 -3.07 -3.98
N GLN A 80 -12.66 -4.08 -4.58
CA GLN A 80 -12.09 -5.42 -4.71
C GLN A 80 -10.80 -5.39 -5.53
N VAL A 81 -9.81 -6.17 -5.10
CA VAL A 81 -8.57 -6.36 -5.86
C VAL A 81 -8.88 -7.23 -7.07
N THR A 82 -8.64 -6.71 -8.27
CA THR A 82 -8.91 -7.39 -9.54
C THR A 82 -7.65 -7.93 -10.21
N HIS A 83 -6.50 -7.37 -9.87
CA HIS A 83 -5.22 -7.78 -10.43
C HIS A 83 -4.10 -7.68 -9.40
N ILE A 84 -3.36 -8.77 -9.25
CA ILE A 84 -2.12 -8.85 -8.50
C ILE A 84 -1.08 -9.49 -9.42
N GLY A 85 -0.01 -8.74 -9.71
CA GLY A 85 1.09 -9.20 -10.55
C GLY A 85 2.11 -10.04 -9.78
N GLU A 86 3.21 -10.37 -10.47
CA GLU A 86 4.30 -11.16 -9.92
C GLU A 86 4.88 -10.57 -8.63
N LEU A 87 5.25 -11.47 -7.71
CA LEU A 87 5.82 -11.13 -6.42
C LEU A 87 7.36 -11.04 -6.51
N GLU A 88 7.91 -9.93 -6.06
CA GLU A 88 9.34 -9.73 -5.84
C GLU A 88 9.57 -9.30 -4.39
N SER A 89 10.37 -10.05 -3.63
CA SER A 89 10.61 -9.77 -2.22
C SER A 89 12.09 -9.92 -1.89
N ASN A 90 12.60 -9.02 -1.04
CA ASN A 90 13.92 -9.17 -0.44
C ASN A 90 13.85 -9.70 1.01
N ALA A 91 12.65 -10.06 1.48
CA ALA A 91 12.46 -10.62 2.81
C ALA A 91 13.07 -12.03 2.89
N ASN A 92 13.99 -12.22 3.83
CA ASN A 92 14.44 -13.55 4.21
C ASN A 92 13.30 -14.27 4.97
N ARG A 93 13.08 -15.54 4.62
CA ARG A 93 12.04 -16.40 5.20
C ARG A 93 12.39 -16.71 6.66
N CYS A 94 12.06 -15.82 7.59
CA CYS A 94 11.98 -16.00 9.05
C CYS A 94 11.92 -14.61 9.68
N GLN A 95 10.77 -14.11 10.16
CA GLN A 95 10.86 -13.05 11.18
C GLN A 95 9.64 -12.78 12.07
N GLU A 96 10.02 -12.34 13.27
CA GLU A 96 9.30 -11.96 14.49
C GLU A 96 8.32 -10.76 14.32
N LYS A 97 7.76 -10.31 15.46
CA LYS A 97 6.79 -9.22 15.61
C LYS A 97 7.17 -7.99 14.76
N LYS A 98 6.30 -7.67 13.80
CA LYS A 98 6.38 -6.49 12.94
C LYS A 98 6.24 -5.23 13.80
N SER A 99 7.11 -4.23 13.58
CA SER A 99 6.97 -2.93 14.23
C SER A 99 6.15 -1.97 13.36
N TYR A 100 6.52 -1.78 12.09
CA TYR A 100 5.95 -0.74 11.24
C TYR A 100 5.86 -1.19 9.77
N TYR A 101 4.91 -0.63 9.00
CA TYR A 101 4.82 -0.87 7.55
C TYR A 101 4.27 0.34 6.78
N THR A 102 4.70 0.47 5.53
CA THR A 102 4.24 1.49 4.59
C THR A 102 3.84 0.83 3.28
N LEU A 103 2.66 1.16 2.76
CA LEU A 103 2.27 0.76 1.40
C LEU A 103 2.49 1.92 0.45
N LEU A 104 3.16 1.60 -0.65
CA LEU A 104 3.50 2.50 -1.74
C LEU A 104 2.89 1.97 -3.03
N ILE A 105 2.43 2.87 -3.88
CA ILE A 105 2.08 2.57 -5.26
C ILE A 105 3.04 3.30 -6.19
N ARG A 106 3.54 2.59 -7.22
CA ARG A 106 4.44 3.14 -8.23
C ARG A 106 3.95 2.80 -9.64
N PRO A 107 4.07 3.70 -10.63
CA PRO A 107 3.85 3.33 -12.03
C PRO A 107 4.81 2.20 -12.42
N SER A 108 4.32 1.21 -13.17
CA SER A 108 5.17 0.17 -13.73
C SER A 108 5.96 0.76 -14.90
N LEU A 109 7.28 0.68 -14.81
CA LEU A 109 8.18 1.10 -15.88
C LEU A 109 8.22 -0.01 -16.94
N ALA A 110 7.14 -0.15 -17.71
CA ALA A 110 7.26 -0.72 -19.05
C ALA A 110 7.72 0.43 -19.97
N TRP A 111 8.72 0.19 -20.81
CA TRP A 111 9.39 1.15 -21.72
C TRP A 111 10.50 2.02 -21.11
N VAL A 112 11.60 1.38 -20.70
CA VAL A 112 12.94 1.89 -21.02
C VAL A 112 13.72 0.70 -21.59
N THR A 113 13.67 0.55 -22.91
CA THR A 113 14.69 -0.16 -23.70
C THR A 113 15.87 0.75 -23.90
#